data_AF-A0AAP0K0B7-F1
#
_entry.id   AF-A0AAP0K0B7-F1
#
_cell.length_a   1.000
_cell.length_b   1.000
_cell.length_c   1.000
_cell.angle_alpha   90.00
_cell.angle_beta   90.00
_cell.angle_gamma   90.00
#
_symmetry.space_group_name_H-M   'P 1'
#
loop_
_entity.id
_entity.type
_entity.pdbx_description
1 polymer ?
#
loop_
_entity_poly.entity_id
_entity_poly.type
_entity_poly.pdbx_seq_one_letter_code
_entity_poly.pdbx_strand_id
1 'polypeptide(L)'
;MDGGLALIQRAMSSGGKGGVFVSLQKSSGAHMFVESKDDLSDEQEKDMLDYLYTSQYQMRGIIATTLGRIENQNPDGYTHAVFMRFQMKEDVARFYQNSSYLGVLKNHVMPYCHVLTNVDYESEVKDDILPIFRKGEDFNYGVEYMILIAIAENAPHEQIDDALGDLEKLEVELPSLIVQCTQGSNLNTSDSEYTHAAVVRFRSAEAFNMFLGDSRYRDIWASKFQPITHKALAVHFSVDPVGTEIM
;
A
#
# COMPACT_ATOMS: atom_id res chain seq x y z
N MET A 1 0.36 -16.41 -38.13
CA MET A 1 -0.62 -15.31 -37.96
C MET A 1 -1.95 -15.97 -37.65
N ASP A 2 -2.26 -16.15 -36.36
CA ASP A 2 -3.59 -16.54 -35.86
C ASP A 2 -3.53 -16.65 -34.33
N GLY A 3 -3.54 -15.48 -33.66
CA GLY A 3 -3.59 -15.39 -32.20
C GLY A 3 -4.38 -14.17 -31.69
N GLY A 4 -4.88 -13.33 -32.58
CA GLY A 4 -5.57 -12.08 -32.22
C GLY A 4 -7.09 -12.17 -32.08
N LEU A 5 -7.71 -13.28 -32.51
CA LEU A 5 -9.18 -13.37 -32.59
C LEU A 5 -9.85 -13.97 -31.34
N ALA A 6 -9.10 -14.64 -30.45
CA ALA A 6 -9.68 -15.27 -29.25
C ALA A 6 -9.99 -14.26 -28.12
N LEU A 7 -9.32 -13.10 -28.08
CA LEU A 7 -9.52 -12.08 -27.04
C LEU A 7 -10.73 -11.16 -27.31
N ILE A 8 -11.15 -11.03 -28.55
CA ILE A 8 -12.28 -10.15 -28.92
C ILE A 8 -13.62 -10.90 -28.75
N GLN A 9 -13.63 -12.23 -28.81
CA GLN A 9 -14.87 -13.00 -28.79
C GLN A 9 -15.47 -13.19 -27.38
N ARG A 10 -14.72 -12.92 -26.32
CA ARG A 10 -15.24 -12.90 -24.93
C ARG A 10 -15.90 -11.56 -24.54
N ALA A 11 -15.73 -10.51 -25.35
CA ALA A 11 -16.26 -9.17 -25.07
C ALA A 11 -17.66 -8.91 -25.66
N MET A 12 -18.25 -9.86 -26.39
CA MET A 12 -19.50 -9.64 -27.15
C MET A 12 -20.71 -10.42 -26.63
N SER A 13 -20.65 -11.06 -25.46
CA SER A 13 -21.79 -11.85 -24.93
C SER A 13 -22.51 -11.25 -23.71
N SER A 14 -22.20 -10.03 -23.28
CA SER A 14 -22.97 -9.34 -22.23
C SER A 14 -23.37 -7.94 -22.70
N GLY A 15 -24.42 -7.89 -23.51
CA GLY A 15 -25.14 -6.66 -23.78
C GLY A 15 -25.83 -6.16 -22.51
N GLY A 16 -25.39 -5.02 -21.99
CA GLY A 16 -25.99 -4.38 -20.82
C GLY A 16 -25.39 -3.02 -20.50
N LYS A 17 -26.03 -1.96 -21.00
CA LYS A 17 -26.05 -0.55 -20.52
C LYS A 17 -24.73 0.08 -20.05
N GLY A 18 -24.19 0.96 -20.92
CA GLY A 18 -23.51 2.22 -20.57
C GLY A 18 -22.71 2.26 -19.26
N GLY A 19 -21.67 1.44 -19.15
CA GLY A 19 -20.63 1.61 -18.14
C GLY A 19 -19.58 2.60 -18.65
N VAL A 20 -19.19 3.57 -17.82
CA VAL A 20 -17.96 4.31 -18.04
C VAL A 20 -16.83 3.29 -17.88
N PHE A 21 -16.13 2.97 -18.97
CA PHE A 21 -14.93 2.13 -18.90
C PHE A 21 -13.85 2.94 -18.15
N VAL A 22 -13.53 2.53 -16.93
CA VAL A 22 -12.38 3.05 -16.19
C VAL A 22 -11.16 2.28 -16.69
N SER A 23 -10.22 2.98 -17.33
CA SER A 23 -8.92 2.40 -17.67
C SER A 23 -8.10 2.24 -16.39
N LEU A 24 -7.41 1.11 -16.25
CA LEU A 24 -6.53 0.80 -15.13
C LEU A 24 -5.10 0.64 -15.64
N GLN A 25 -4.15 1.16 -14.87
CA GLN A 25 -2.72 1.02 -15.10
C GLN A 25 -2.11 0.17 -13.98
N LYS A 26 -1.22 -0.76 -14.36
CA LYS A 26 -0.42 -1.52 -13.40
C LYS A 26 0.65 -0.63 -12.76
N SER A 27 0.90 -0.88 -11.48
CA SER A 27 1.99 -0.30 -10.70
C SER A 27 2.44 -1.30 -9.64
N SER A 28 3.49 -0.99 -8.89
CA SER A 28 3.91 -1.81 -7.76
C SER A 28 3.95 -0.99 -6.48
N GLY A 29 3.46 -1.57 -5.39
CA GLY A 29 3.60 -1.03 -4.04
C GLY A 29 4.74 -1.72 -3.31
N ALA A 30 5.47 -0.98 -2.50
CA ALA A 30 6.42 -1.52 -1.52
C ALA A 30 6.04 -0.95 -0.16
N HIS A 31 5.77 -1.84 0.80
CA HIS A 31 5.56 -1.52 2.19
C HIS A 31 6.84 -1.81 2.95
N MET A 32 7.31 -0.83 3.71
CA MET A 32 8.44 -1.00 4.63
C MET A 32 7.99 -0.64 6.03
N PHE A 33 8.24 -1.53 6.98
CA PHE A 33 7.93 -1.35 8.39
C PHE A 33 9.21 -1.36 9.21
N VAL A 34 9.30 -0.41 10.13
CA VAL A 34 10.46 -0.21 10.99
C VAL A 34 10.03 -0.42 12.43
N GLU A 35 10.71 -1.33 13.12
CA GLU A 35 10.72 -1.38 14.58
C GLU A 35 11.92 -0.56 15.06
N SER A 36 11.65 0.67 15.54
CA SER A 36 12.71 1.55 16.06
C SER A 36 13.10 1.16 17.48
N LYS A 37 14.29 1.60 17.89
CA LYS A 37 14.72 1.56 19.30
C LYS A 37 13.81 2.45 20.16
N ASP A 38 13.64 2.06 21.43
CA ASP A 38 12.77 2.75 22.40
C ASP A 38 13.22 4.20 22.73
N ASP A 39 14.47 4.56 22.43
CA ASP A 39 15.11 5.83 22.80
C ASP A 39 15.37 6.77 21.60
N LEU A 40 14.67 6.58 20.48
CA LEU A 40 14.76 7.44 19.30
C LEU A 40 14.35 8.89 19.63
N SER A 41 15.26 9.84 19.44
CA SER A 41 14.94 11.27 19.58
C SER A 41 14.18 11.80 18.35
N ASP A 42 13.44 12.90 18.53
CA ASP A 42 12.72 13.54 17.42
C ASP A 42 13.66 13.95 16.27
N GLU A 43 14.90 14.36 16.56
CA GLU A 43 15.88 14.67 15.51
C GLU A 43 16.34 13.43 14.74
N GLN A 44 16.50 12.29 15.44
CA GLN A 44 16.91 11.03 14.81
C GLN A 44 15.80 10.43 13.97
N GLU A 45 14.56 10.50 14.46
CA GLU A 45 13.37 10.13 13.70
C GLU A 45 13.26 10.98 12.44
N LYS A 46 13.37 12.30 12.58
CA LYS A 46 13.31 13.23 11.45
C LYS A 46 14.39 12.92 10.42
N ASP A 47 15.63 12.70 10.85
CA ASP A 47 16.73 12.30 9.96
C ASP A 47 16.39 11.00 9.21
N MET A 48 15.93 9.96 9.92
CA MET A 48 15.52 8.69 9.30
C MET A 48 14.42 8.88 8.25
N LEU A 49 13.35 9.59 8.60
CA LEU A 49 12.19 9.81 7.74
C LEU A 49 12.51 10.70 6.54
N ASP A 50 13.31 11.75 6.71
CA ASP A 50 13.72 12.65 5.63
C ASP A 50 14.58 11.94 4.57
N TYR A 51 15.54 11.10 5.00
CA TYR A 51 16.36 10.34 4.04
C TYR A 51 15.58 9.22 3.34
N LEU A 52 14.62 8.60 4.02
CA LEU A 52 13.67 7.66 3.38
C LEU A 52 12.79 8.38 2.36
N TYR A 53 12.23 9.54 2.72
CA TYR A 53 11.39 10.34 1.82
C TYR A 53 12.16 10.80 0.57
N THR A 54 13.39 11.28 0.76
CA THR A 54 14.21 11.84 -0.34
C THR A 54 14.75 10.78 -1.31
N SER A 55 14.66 9.49 -0.96
CA SER A 55 14.97 8.38 -1.87
C SER A 55 14.18 8.46 -3.18
N GLN A 56 12.95 9.00 -3.14
CA GLN A 56 12.14 9.23 -4.34
C GLN A 56 12.79 10.17 -5.38
N TYR A 57 13.66 11.10 -4.95
CA TYR A 57 14.32 12.06 -5.85
C TYR A 57 15.65 11.56 -6.38
N GLN A 58 16.27 10.64 -5.66
CA GLN A 58 17.57 10.08 -6.02
C GLN A 58 17.44 8.87 -6.96
N MET A 59 16.23 8.32 -7.09
CA MET A 59 15.99 7.03 -7.72
C MET A 59 14.91 7.11 -8.78
N ARG A 60 15.24 6.65 -9.98
CA ARG A 60 14.26 6.48 -11.05
C ARG A 60 13.35 5.29 -10.73
N GLY A 61 12.05 5.46 -10.93
CA GLY A 61 11.06 4.40 -10.80
C GLY A 61 10.10 4.59 -9.63
N ILE A 62 10.52 5.29 -8.56
CA ILE A 62 9.61 5.71 -7.48
C ILE A 62 8.75 6.85 -8.00
N ILE A 63 7.43 6.69 -7.90
CA ILE A 63 6.44 7.69 -8.36
C ILE A 63 5.71 8.39 -7.21
N ALA A 64 5.66 7.78 -6.04
CA ALA A 64 5.13 8.39 -4.82
C ALA A 64 5.74 7.73 -3.58
N THR A 65 5.87 8.50 -2.50
CA THR A 65 6.28 8.00 -1.18
C THR A 65 5.45 8.68 -0.10
N THR A 66 4.89 7.90 0.81
CA THR A 66 4.28 8.37 2.05
C THR A 66 4.87 7.60 3.22
N LEU A 67 5.08 8.27 4.34
CA LEU A 67 5.68 7.68 5.53
C LEU A 67 5.24 8.43 6.77
N GLY A 68 5.32 7.76 7.91
CA GLY A 68 4.99 8.36 9.19
C GLY A 68 5.14 7.39 10.35
N ARG A 69 4.97 7.94 11.54
CA ARG A 69 4.90 7.19 12.80
C ARG A 69 3.55 6.49 12.90
N ILE A 70 3.57 5.20 13.22
CA ILE A 70 2.34 4.41 13.39
C ILE A 70 1.61 4.88 14.64
N GLU A 71 0.31 5.17 14.49
CA GLU A 71 -0.52 5.75 15.56
C GLU A 71 -1.23 4.70 16.42
N ASN A 72 -1.42 3.48 15.91
CA ASN A 72 -1.98 2.38 16.68
C ASN A 72 -0.92 1.43 17.24
N GLN A 73 -1.23 0.83 18.38
CA GLN A 73 -0.53 -0.36 18.83
C GLN A 73 -0.70 -1.49 17.82
N ASN A 74 0.35 -2.29 17.64
CA ASN A 74 0.34 -3.44 16.77
C ASN A 74 1.15 -4.59 17.41
N PRO A 75 0.79 -5.85 17.12
CA PRO A 75 1.36 -7.00 17.80
C PRO A 75 2.84 -7.23 17.48
N ASP A 76 3.32 -6.66 16.38
CA ASP A 76 4.68 -6.87 15.88
C ASP A 76 5.64 -5.72 16.27
N GLY A 77 5.17 -4.74 17.07
CA GLY A 77 6.02 -3.68 17.62
C GLY A 77 6.49 -2.62 16.63
N TYR A 78 6.00 -2.61 15.39
CA TYR A 78 6.42 -1.61 14.40
C TYR A 78 6.07 -0.19 14.86
N THR A 79 7.02 0.73 14.71
CA THR A 79 6.88 2.12 15.14
C THR A 79 6.68 3.07 13.97
N HIS A 80 7.19 2.73 12.78
CA HIS A 80 7.03 3.53 11.57
C HIS A 80 6.67 2.65 10.38
N ALA A 81 6.00 3.26 9.42
CA ALA A 81 5.70 2.62 8.15
C ALA A 81 6.00 3.58 6.98
N VAL A 82 6.39 2.99 5.86
CA VAL A 82 6.66 3.67 4.60
C VAL A 82 5.93 2.92 3.50
N PHE A 83 5.19 3.67 2.69
CA PHE A 83 4.62 3.22 1.44
C PHE A 83 5.37 3.88 0.29
N MET A 84 5.90 3.09 -0.63
CA MET A 84 6.46 3.56 -1.89
C MET A 84 5.69 2.96 -3.07
N ARG A 85 5.35 3.79 -4.04
CA ARG A 85 4.79 3.33 -5.32
C ARG A 85 5.87 3.40 -6.39
N PHE A 86 5.93 2.34 -7.21
CA PHE A 86 6.80 2.20 -8.35
C PHE A 86 6.00 2.09 -9.65
N GLN A 87 6.59 2.55 -10.75
CA GLN A 87 5.97 2.45 -12.07
C GLN A 87 5.89 0.99 -12.55
N MET A 88 6.95 0.21 -12.35
CA MET A 88 7.03 -1.19 -12.76
C MET A 88 7.66 -2.04 -11.64
N LYS A 89 7.34 -3.34 -11.60
CA LYS A 89 7.94 -4.26 -10.62
C LYS A 89 9.46 -4.38 -10.75
N GLU A 90 9.99 -4.21 -11.96
CA GLU A 90 11.44 -4.23 -12.19
C GLU A 90 12.14 -3.03 -11.51
N ASP A 91 11.43 -1.93 -11.28
CA ASP A 91 11.95 -0.81 -10.50
C ASP A 91 12.12 -1.15 -9.02
N VAL A 92 11.23 -1.98 -8.47
CA VAL A 92 11.33 -2.49 -7.08
C VAL A 92 12.62 -3.33 -6.93
N ALA A 93 12.87 -4.25 -7.85
CA ALA A 93 14.09 -5.05 -7.82
C ALA A 93 15.36 -4.19 -7.95
N ARG A 94 15.34 -3.16 -8.81
CA ARG A 94 16.45 -2.21 -8.95
C ARG A 94 16.63 -1.34 -7.70
N PHE A 95 15.54 -1.02 -7.01
CA PHE A 95 15.56 -0.19 -5.81
C PHE A 95 16.40 -0.84 -4.70
N TYR A 96 16.17 -2.13 -4.41
CA TYR A 96 16.94 -2.84 -3.39
C TYR A 96 18.43 -3.03 -3.72
N GLN A 97 18.82 -2.89 -4.98
CA GLN A 97 20.23 -2.98 -5.43
C GLN A 97 20.92 -1.61 -5.51
N ASN A 98 20.19 -0.52 -5.27
CA ASN A 98 20.71 0.82 -5.46
C ASN A 98 21.65 1.24 -4.33
N SER A 99 22.86 1.69 -4.69
CA SER A 99 23.87 2.09 -3.71
C SER A 99 23.47 3.27 -2.83
N SER A 100 22.71 4.23 -3.37
CA SER A 100 22.24 5.39 -2.60
C SER A 100 21.21 4.96 -1.56
N TYR A 101 20.25 4.12 -1.94
CA TYR A 101 19.26 3.56 -1.00
C TYR A 101 19.91 2.68 0.07
N LEU A 102 20.84 1.80 -0.31
CA LEU A 102 21.60 1.02 0.65
C LEU A 102 22.43 1.91 1.60
N GLY A 103 22.91 3.05 1.12
CA GLY A 103 23.53 4.10 1.93
C GLY A 103 22.56 4.74 2.93
N VAL A 104 21.34 5.07 2.48
CA VAL A 104 20.26 5.57 3.34
C VAL A 104 19.94 4.57 4.45
N LEU A 105 19.70 3.31 4.10
CA LEU A 105 19.44 2.26 5.09
C LEU A 105 20.57 2.16 6.10
N LYS A 106 21.82 2.06 5.63
CA LYS A 106 22.99 1.87 6.49
C LYS A 106 23.21 3.04 7.45
N ASN A 107 23.08 4.27 6.96
CA ASN A 107 23.51 5.46 7.70
C ASN A 107 22.38 6.13 8.49
N HIS A 108 21.12 5.95 8.07
CA HIS A 108 19.99 6.72 8.62
C HIS A 108 18.86 5.84 9.17
N VAL A 109 18.79 4.54 8.82
CA VAL A 109 17.73 3.64 9.32
C VAL A 109 18.29 2.62 10.32
N MET A 110 19.27 1.81 9.89
CA MET A 110 19.88 0.74 10.69
C MET A 110 20.51 1.19 12.02
N PRO A 111 21.01 2.44 12.19
CA PRO A 111 21.45 2.90 13.51
C PRO A 111 20.34 2.93 14.56
N TYR A 112 19.08 3.06 14.14
CA TYR A 112 17.93 3.26 15.00
C TYR A 112 16.86 2.17 14.90
N CYS A 113 17.11 1.15 14.07
CA CYS A 113 16.15 0.10 13.74
C CYS A 113 16.60 -1.25 14.32
N HIS A 114 15.67 -1.98 14.93
CA HIS A 114 15.84 -3.36 15.36
C HIS A 114 15.46 -4.34 14.25
N VAL A 115 14.30 -4.10 13.63
CA VAL A 115 13.72 -4.96 12.60
C VAL A 115 13.20 -4.11 11.45
N LEU A 116 13.56 -4.52 10.24
CA LEU A 116 13.07 -3.95 8.99
C LEU A 116 12.34 -5.04 8.21
N THR A 117 11.06 -4.83 7.93
CA THR A 117 10.24 -5.77 7.17
C THR A 117 9.73 -5.12 5.90
N ASN A 118 9.89 -5.80 4.76
CA ASN A 118 9.40 -5.33 3.47
C ASN A 118 8.37 -6.28 2.88
N VAL A 119 7.32 -5.73 2.27
CA VAL A 119 6.30 -6.46 1.51
C VAL A 119 6.05 -5.72 0.21
N ASP A 120 6.40 -6.34 -0.92
CA ASP A 120 6.29 -5.76 -2.25
C ASP A 120 5.17 -6.43 -3.02
N TYR A 121 4.33 -5.70 -3.75
CA TYR A 121 3.21 -6.27 -4.48
C TYR A 121 2.94 -5.52 -5.78
N GLU A 122 2.36 -6.19 -6.77
CA GLU A 122 1.77 -5.52 -7.95
C GLU A 122 0.32 -5.15 -7.67
N SER A 123 -0.09 -3.95 -8.07
CA SER A 123 -1.46 -3.46 -7.91
C SER A 123 -1.94 -2.72 -9.16
N GLU A 124 -3.25 -2.67 -9.33
CA GLU A 124 -3.89 -1.84 -10.36
C GLU A 124 -4.29 -0.48 -9.76
N VAL A 125 -4.17 0.58 -10.55
CA VAL A 125 -4.53 1.95 -10.18
C VAL A 125 -5.32 2.53 -11.34
N LYS A 126 -6.29 3.40 -11.06
CA LYS A 126 -6.95 4.18 -12.11
C LYS A 126 -5.93 4.90 -13.01
N ASP A 127 -6.10 4.74 -14.33
CA ASP A 127 -5.24 5.34 -15.36
C ASP A 127 -5.51 6.85 -15.49
N ASP A 128 -5.09 7.57 -14.46
CA ASP A 128 -5.21 9.02 -14.30
C ASP A 128 -3.96 9.51 -13.54
N ILE A 129 -3.44 10.67 -13.95
CA ILE A 129 -2.21 11.26 -13.44
C ILE A 129 -2.29 11.46 -11.92
N LEU A 130 -3.43 11.93 -11.41
CA LEU A 130 -3.57 12.21 -9.97
C LEU A 130 -3.42 10.95 -9.10
N PRO A 131 -4.20 9.86 -9.30
CA PRO A 131 -4.06 8.64 -8.51
C PRO A 131 -2.76 7.87 -8.77
N ILE A 132 -2.20 7.91 -9.98
CA ILE A 132 -0.91 7.26 -10.29
C ILE A 132 0.22 7.91 -9.49
N PHE A 133 0.34 9.23 -9.58
CA PHE A 133 1.42 9.97 -8.93
C PHE A 133 1.08 10.40 -7.49
N ARG A 134 -0.11 10.02 -6.99
CA ARG A 134 -0.66 10.45 -5.69
C ARG A 134 -0.52 11.97 -5.50
N LYS A 135 -0.99 12.72 -6.49
CA LYS A 135 -0.96 14.19 -6.52
C LYS A 135 -2.37 14.77 -6.49
N GLY A 136 -2.47 16.01 -6.00
CA GLY A 136 -3.74 16.73 -5.90
C GLY A 136 -4.19 16.87 -4.44
N GLU A 137 -5.23 17.68 -4.23
CA GLU A 137 -5.71 18.05 -2.88
C GLU A 137 -6.06 16.81 -2.04
N ASP A 138 -6.65 15.80 -2.66
CA ASP A 138 -7.04 14.53 -2.02
C ASP A 138 -5.85 13.69 -1.53
N PHE A 139 -4.62 13.97 -2.00
CA PHE A 139 -3.41 13.26 -1.57
C PHE A 139 -2.51 14.09 -0.65
N ASN A 140 -2.73 15.40 -0.53
CA ASN A 140 -1.87 16.30 0.25
C ASN A 140 -1.91 16.05 1.77
N TYR A 141 -3.03 15.54 2.27
CA TYR A 141 -3.24 15.22 3.69
C TYR A 141 -4.18 14.01 3.80
N GLY A 142 -4.23 13.40 4.99
CA GLY A 142 -5.13 12.28 5.25
C GLY A 142 -4.46 11.20 6.08
N VAL A 143 -4.94 9.96 5.95
CA VAL A 143 -4.40 8.80 6.66
C VAL A 143 -4.02 7.72 5.65
N GLU A 144 -2.86 7.10 5.82
CA GLU A 144 -2.54 5.82 5.18
C GLU A 144 -2.90 4.70 6.13
N TYR A 145 -3.68 3.73 5.63
CA TYR A 145 -3.98 2.50 6.35
C TYR A 145 -3.38 1.34 5.59
N MET A 146 -2.39 0.69 6.18
CA MET A 146 -1.65 -0.41 5.58
C MET A 146 -2.06 -1.72 6.24
N ILE A 147 -2.39 -2.70 5.40
CA ILE A 147 -2.85 -4.02 5.81
C ILE A 147 -1.88 -5.04 5.22
N LEU A 148 -1.36 -5.94 6.05
CA LEU A 148 -0.60 -7.11 5.63
C LEU A 148 -1.36 -8.36 6.02
N ILE A 149 -1.39 -9.35 5.12
CA ILE A 149 -2.19 -10.57 5.29
C ILE A 149 -1.34 -11.79 4.95
N ALA A 150 -1.20 -12.69 5.92
CA ALA A 150 -0.71 -14.05 5.72
C ALA A 150 -1.93 -14.96 5.48
N ILE A 151 -2.19 -15.28 4.22
CA ILE A 151 -3.25 -16.19 3.83
C ILE A 151 -2.86 -17.62 4.16
N ALA A 152 -3.80 -18.42 4.66
CA ALA A 152 -3.58 -19.83 4.97
C ALA A 152 -3.23 -20.62 3.70
N GLU A 153 -2.26 -21.54 3.79
CA GLU A 153 -1.71 -22.29 2.65
C GLU A 153 -2.77 -23.02 1.80
N ASN A 154 -3.89 -23.41 2.40
CA ASN A 154 -4.96 -24.16 1.75
C ASN A 154 -6.18 -23.30 1.37
N ALA A 155 -6.08 -21.97 1.49
CA ALA A 155 -7.17 -21.07 1.10
C ALA A 155 -7.41 -21.15 -0.42
N PRO A 156 -8.66 -21.39 -0.88
CA PRO A 156 -8.97 -21.41 -2.31
C PRO A 156 -8.72 -20.05 -2.96
N HIS A 157 -8.03 -20.01 -4.12
CA HIS A 157 -7.76 -18.78 -4.86
C HIS A 157 -9.02 -17.94 -5.12
N GLU A 158 -10.15 -18.58 -5.43
CA GLU A 158 -11.42 -17.88 -5.64
C GLU A 158 -11.89 -17.11 -4.41
N GLN A 159 -11.66 -17.63 -3.19
CA GLN A 159 -12.02 -16.92 -1.95
C GLN A 159 -11.08 -15.74 -1.67
N ILE A 160 -9.80 -15.89 -2.03
CA ILE A 160 -8.82 -14.80 -1.93
C ILE A 160 -9.21 -13.67 -2.89
N ASP A 161 -9.44 -14.00 -4.16
CA ASP A 161 -9.84 -13.03 -5.19
C ASP A 161 -11.17 -12.35 -4.85
N ASP A 162 -12.14 -13.08 -4.29
CA ASP A 162 -13.43 -12.55 -3.85
C ASP A 162 -13.32 -11.64 -2.61
N ALA A 163 -12.42 -11.93 -1.67
CA ALA A 163 -12.15 -11.09 -0.52
C ALA A 163 -11.45 -9.78 -0.92
N LEU A 164 -10.38 -9.90 -1.72
CA LEU A 164 -9.63 -8.77 -2.26
C LEU A 164 -10.53 -7.91 -3.15
N GLY A 165 -11.32 -8.51 -4.05
CA GLY A 165 -12.22 -7.78 -4.94
C GLY A 165 -13.29 -6.98 -4.19
N ASP A 166 -13.79 -7.47 -3.05
CA ASP A 166 -14.74 -6.72 -2.23
C ASP A 166 -14.07 -5.59 -1.44
N LEU A 167 -12.82 -5.77 -0.99
CA LEU A 167 -12.04 -4.70 -0.38
C LEU A 167 -11.83 -3.53 -1.37
N GLU A 168 -11.48 -3.85 -2.63
CA GLU A 168 -11.28 -2.86 -3.69
C GLU A 168 -12.55 -2.07 -4.00
N LYS A 169 -13.73 -2.73 -4.04
CA LYS A 169 -15.02 -2.08 -4.29
C LYS A 169 -15.35 -0.97 -3.28
N LEU A 170 -14.81 -1.04 -2.06
CA LEU A 170 -15.03 -0.01 -1.05
C LEU A 170 -14.59 1.37 -1.52
N GLU A 171 -13.57 1.50 -2.38
CA GLU A 171 -13.18 2.80 -2.95
C GLU A 171 -14.36 3.47 -3.68
N VAL A 172 -15.11 2.71 -4.46
CA VAL A 172 -16.25 3.20 -5.25
C VAL A 172 -17.50 3.37 -4.38
N GLU A 173 -17.68 2.52 -3.36
CA GLU A 173 -18.83 2.54 -2.46
C GLU A 173 -18.73 3.58 -1.34
N LEU A 174 -17.50 4.04 -1.04
CA LEU A 174 -17.17 4.99 0.02
C LEU A 174 -16.30 6.15 -0.49
N PRO A 175 -16.67 6.84 -1.59
CA PRO A 175 -15.82 7.86 -2.21
C PRO A 175 -15.66 9.11 -1.32
N SER A 176 -16.55 9.31 -0.35
CA SER A 176 -16.45 10.36 0.66
C SER A 176 -15.46 10.03 1.78
N LEU A 177 -15.00 8.78 1.89
CA LEU A 177 -14.05 8.35 2.91
C LEU A 177 -12.70 7.99 2.30
N ILE A 178 -12.74 7.16 1.24
CA ILE A 178 -11.57 6.59 0.58
C ILE A 178 -11.22 7.41 -0.65
N VAL A 179 -9.94 7.72 -0.77
CA VAL A 179 -9.34 8.37 -1.95
C VAL A 179 -8.82 7.32 -2.92
N GLN A 180 -8.17 6.27 -2.40
CA GLN A 180 -7.57 5.21 -3.19
C GLN A 180 -7.40 3.96 -2.33
N CYS A 181 -7.74 2.79 -2.88
CA CYS A 181 -7.43 1.49 -2.31
C CYS A 181 -6.62 0.69 -3.33
N THR A 182 -5.44 0.21 -2.93
CA THR A 182 -4.64 -0.68 -3.78
C THR A 182 -4.13 -1.86 -3.00
N GLN A 183 -4.08 -3.01 -3.64
CA GLN A 183 -3.74 -4.29 -3.01
C GLN A 183 -3.02 -5.20 -4.00
N GLY A 184 -2.41 -6.27 -3.49
CA GLY A 184 -1.89 -7.34 -4.32
C GLY A 184 -1.21 -8.44 -3.52
N SER A 185 -0.85 -9.50 -4.23
CA SER A 185 -0.03 -10.58 -3.70
C SER A 185 1.43 -10.15 -3.60
N ASN A 186 2.09 -10.58 -2.54
CA ASN A 186 3.49 -10.31 -2.30
C ASN A 186 4.35 -10.97 -3.40
N LEU A 187 5.28 -10.21 -3.98
CA LEU A 187 6.22 -10.67 -4.99
C LEU A 187 7.31 -11.56 -4.39
N ASN A 188 7.64 -11.38 -3.11
CA ASN A 188 8.70 -12.10 -2.41
C ASN A 188 8.11 -13.14 -1.45
N THR A 189 7.56 -14.22 -2.00
CA THR A 189 6.83 -15.26 -1.22
C THR A 189 7.74 -16.23 -0.46
N SER A 190 9.04 -16.30 -0.75
CA SER A 190 9.96 -17.26 -0.10
C SER A 190 10.42 -16.85 1.29
N ASP A 191 10.45 -15.55 1.58
CA ASP A 191 11.14 -14.98 2.76
C ASP A 191 10.28 -13.98 3.54
N SER A 192 8.98 -13.86 3.20
CA SER A 192 8.05 -12.96 3.88
C SER A 192 6.99 -13.72 4.64
N GLU A 193 6.73 -13.28 5.87
CA GLU A 193 5.62 -13.77 6.70
C GLU A 193 4.25 -13.46 6.07
N TYR A 194 4.17 -12.41 5.25
CA TYR A 194 2.93 -11.94 4.65
C TYR A 194 2.85 -12.26 3.17
N THR A 195 1.70 -12.78 2.77
CA THR A 195 1.42 -13.22 1.40
C THR A 195 0.77 -12.13 0.54
N HIS A 196 0.11 -11.16 1.17
CA HIS A 196 -0.64 -10.10 0.50
C HIS A 196 -0.50 -8.80 1.29
N ALA A 197 -0.70 -7.68 0.60
CA ALA A 197 -0.74 -6.37 1.20
C ALA A 197 -1.81 -5.49 0.55
N ALA A 198 -2.31 -4.53 1.31
CA ALA A 198 -3.17 -3.46 0.83
C ALA A 198 -2.82 -2.13 1.51
N VAL A 199 -3.02 -1.04 0.78
CA VAL A 199 -2.96 0.32 1.30
C VAL A 199 -4.24 1.05 0.93
N VAL A 200 -4.86 1.70 1.91
CA VAL A 200 -6.04 2.53 1.75
C VAL A 200 -5.71 3.95 2.18
N ARG A 201 -5.90 4.89 1.26
CA ARG A 201 -5.78 6.33 1.49
C ARG A 201 -7.12 6.89 1.92
N PHE A 202 -7.18 7.45 3.12
CA PHE A 202 -8.36 8.16 3.61
C PHE A 202 -8.20 9.66 3.50
N ARG A 203 -9.32 10.35 3.27
CA ARG A 203 -9.37 11.83 3.17
C ARG A 203 -8.98 12.53 4.48
N SER A 204 -9.26 11.90 5.62
CA SER A 204 -8.97 12.45 6.95
C SER A 204 -9.01 11.36 8.02
N ALA A 205 -8.54 11.70 9.24
CA ALA A 205 -8.65 10.83 10.41
C ALA A 205 -10.13 10.55 10.78
N GLU A 206 -11.04 11.52 10.60
CA GLU A 206 -12.48 11.30 10.79
C GLU A 206 -13.01 10.26 9.79
N ALA A 207 -12.62 10.37 8.52
CA ALA A 207 -13.05 9.44 7.49
C ALA A 207 -12.55 8.01 7.75
N PHE A 208 -11.30 7.89 8.22
CA PHE A 208 -10.72 6.62 8.66
C PHE A 208 -11.49 6.01 9.85
N ASN A 209 -11.80 6.81 10.88
CA ASN A 209 -12.57 6.34 12.03
C ASN A 209 -13.98 5.89 11.65
N MET A 210 -14.64 6.64 10.75
CA MET A 210 -15.94 6.23 10.19
C MET A 210 -15.83 4.91 9.44
N PHE A 211 -14.77 4.73 8.64
CA PHE A 211 -14.52 3.50 7.89
C PHE A 211 -14.32 2.28 8.79
N LEU A 212 -13.54 2.39 9.86
CA LEU A 212 -13.34 1.28 10.82
C LEU A 212 -14.65 0.84 11.48
N GLY A 213 -15.61 1.75 11.63
CA GLY A 213 -16.96 1.48 12.12
C GLY A 213 -17.95 1.00 11.06
N ASP A 214 -17.62 1.08 9.77
CA ASP A 214 -18.55 0.77 8.67
C ASP A 214 -18.83 -0.74 8.60
N SER A 215 -20.12 -1.08 8.51
CA SER A 215 -20.54 -2.49 8.51
C SER A 215 -20.01 -3.25 7.30
N ARG A 216 -19.89 -2.62 6.12
CA ARG A 216 -19.42 -3.30 4.91
C ARG A 216 -17.98 -3.78 5.07
N TYR A 217 -17.09 -2.91 5.55
CA TYR A 217 -15.71 -3.28 5.82
C TYR A 217 -15.61 -4.41 6.86
N ARG A 218 -16.37 -4.27 7.96
CA ARG A 218 -16.39 -5.28 9.03
C ARG A 218 -16.94 -6.62 8.57
N ASP A 219 -17.99 -6.62 7.75
CA ASP A 219 -18.61 -7.82 7.20
C ASP A 219 -17.68 -8.51 6.21
N ILE A 220 -16.99 -7.76 5.34
CA ILE A 220 -15.94 -8.30 4.45
C ILE A 220 -14.84 -8.97 5.28
N TRP A 221 -14.36 -8.30 6.34
CA TRP A 221 -13.31 -8.87 7.19
C TRP A 221 -13.77 -10.15 7.90
N ALA A 222 -14.95 -10.13 8.54
CA ALA A 222 -15.46 -11.24 9.33
C ALA A 222 -15.87 -12.44 8.46
N SER A 223 -16.48 -12.20 7.30
CA SER A 223 -17.03 -13.27 6.46
C SER A 223 -16.06 -13.79 5.41
N LYS A 224 -15.13 -12.95 4.91
CA LYS A 224 -14.24 -13.32 3.80
C LYS A 224 -12.78 -13.43 4.20
N PHE A 225 -12.21 -12.44 4.89
CA PHE A 225 -10.79 -12.48 5.25
C PHE A 225 -10.51 -13.40 6.44
N GLN A 226 -11.30 -13.33 7.52
CA GLN A 226 -11.07 -14.12 8.73
C GLN A 226 -10.99 -15.64 8.46
N PRO A 227 -11.83 -16.26 7.61
CA PRO A 227 -11.74 -17.70 7.34
C PRO A 227 -10.47 -18.13 6.59
N ILE A 228 -9.84 -17.23 5.83
CA ILE A 228 -8.69 -17.54 4.96
C ILE A 228 -7.37 -16.97 5.49
N THR A 229 -7.39 -16.23 6.60
CA THR A 229 -6.23 -15.52 7.13
C THR A 229 -5.62 -16.27 8.31
N HIS A 230 -4.32 -16.55 8.23
CA HIS A 230 -3.53 -17.08 9.35
C HIS A 230 -3.09 -15.97 10.31
N LYS A 231 -2.58 -14.87 9.76
CA LYS A 231 -2.12 -13.68 10.48
C LYS A 231 -2.48 -12.44 9.68
N ALA A 232 -2.87 -11.37 10.35
CA ALA A 232 -2.98 -10.06 9.73
C ALA A 232 -2.36 -9.00 10.64
N LEU A 233 -1.82 -7.97 10.00
CA LEU A 233 -1.34 -6.75 10.63
C LEU A 233 -2.05 -5.60 9.95
N ALA A 234 -2.56 -4.66 10.74
CA ALA A 234 -3.11 -3.43 10.21
C ALA A 234 -2.55 -2.25 11.01
N VAL A 235 -1.98 -1.28 10.30
CA VAL A 235 -1.38 -0.09 10.91
C VAL A 235 -1.81 1.15 10.15
N HIS A 236 -1.82 2.29 10.82
CA HIS A 236 -2.09 3.57 10.19
C HIS A 236 -1.19 4.67 10.70
N PHE A 237 -1.02 5.68 9.86
CA PHE A 237 -0.34 6.94 10.19
C PHE A 237 -0.97 8.09 9.42
N SER A 238 -0.95 9.28 10.03
CA SER A 238 -1.31 10.51 9.35
C SER A 238 -0.25 10.90 8.33
N VAL A 239 -0.69 11.38 7.17
CA VAL A 239 0.19 12.02 6.19
C VAL A 239 0.00 13.50 6.31
N ASP A 240 1.06 14.15 6.74
CA ASP A 240 1.13 15.60 6.79
C ASP A 240 1.61 16.17 5.44
N PRO A 241 1.17 17.38 5.07
CA PRO A 241 1.66 18.03 3.89
C PRO A 241 3.17 18.27 4.02
N VAL A 242 3.93 17.85 3.01
CA VAL A 242 5.36 18.06 2.96
C VAL A 242 5.64 19.57 3.03
N GLY A 243 6.28 20.02 4.12
CA GLY A 243 6.66 21.41 4.33
C GLY A 243 5.70 22.27 5.17
N THR A 244 4.74 21.70 5.90
CA THR A 244 3.96 22.47 6.91
C THR A 244 4.75 22.78 8.17
N GLU A 245 5.79 22.00 8.47
CA GLU A 245 6.91 22.50 9.26
C GLU A 245 7.95 23.02 8.29
N ILE A 246 8.02 24.35 8.17
CA ILE A 246 9.20 24.99 7.59
C ILE A 246 10.37 24.62 8.49
N MET A 247 11.42 24.05 7.88
CA MET A 247 12.82 24.00 8.30
C MET A 247 13.16 24.60 9.67
#